data_AF-A0A970FKX8-F1
#
_entry.id   AF-A0A970FKX8-F1
#
_cell.length_a   1.000
_cell.length_b   1.000
_cell.length_c   1.000
_cell.angle_alpha   90.00
_cell.angle_beta   90.00
_cell.angle_gamma   90.00
#
_symmetry.space_group_name_H-M   'P 1'
#
loop_
_entity.id
_entity.type
_entity.pdbx_description
1 polymer ?
#
loop_
_entity_poly.entity_id
_entity_poly.type
_entity_poly.pdbx_seq_one_letter_code
_entity_poly.pdbx_strand_id
1 'polypeptide(L)'
;MGDMLSQAEIDALLKGSDPSEDAGETQQVSEDYLEDGTVEIVEQLTEKEKDALGEIGNISMGTSATTLYALLGQKVMITTPKVQETTWEQLGKMFVKPYVAVRVQYTEGLEGLNLLILKEEDVKVITDLMMGGDGHVEGELTELHMSAIGEAMNQMVGSAATSLSSMFEKRVDISPPDTTLIDSGSDIDRIRIDNKSNVVAVRFSLQVGDLIDSEIMQILPIDFAREMVKNLYAHNQVPDPELNSGEIPEMSEGLQQTAVNQQYQQPSDGQF
;
A
#
# COMPACT_ATOMS: atom_id res chain seq x y z
N MET A 1 60.30 43.95 24.63
CA MET A 1 60.36 42.85 23.65
C MET A 1 58.99 42.81 22.99
N GLY A 2 58.91 43.10 21.70
CA GLY A 2 57.72 42.84 20.90
C GLY A 2 57.96 41.53 20.18
N ASP A 3 57.07 40.56 20.36
CA ASP A 3 57.18 39.26 19.72
C ASP A 3 56.53 39.38 18.33
N MET A 4 57.37 39.51 17.30
CA MET A 4 56.91 39.60 15.92
C MET A 4 56.72 38.18 15.39
N LEU A 5 55.45 37.78 15.21
CA LEU A 5 55.07 36.54 14.54
C LEU A 5 55.77 36.44 13.18
N SER A 6 56.26 35.25 12.85
CA SER A 6 56.93 34.98 11.58
C SER A 6 55.93 34.99 10.43
N GLN A 7 56.41 35.30 9.21
CA GLN A 7 55.57 35.24 8.00
C GLN A 7 54.91 33.87 7.78
N ALA A 8 55.51 32.77 8.26
CA ALA A 8 54.92 31.44 8.20
C ALA A 8 53.70 31.27 9.12
N GLU A 9 53.68 31.94 10.28
CA GLU A 9 52.53 31.95 11.19
C GLU A 9 51.41 32.87 10.68
N ILE A 10 51.77 33.96 9.98
CA ILE A 10 50.82 34.86 9.33
C ILE A 10 50.11 34.15 8.17
N ASP A 11 50.83 33.41 7.32
CA ASP A 11 50.23 32.62 6.24
C ASP A 11 49.34 31.49 6.77
N ALA A 12 49.68 30.88 7.91
CA ALA A 12 48.85 29.86 8.56
C ALA A 12 47.53 30.44 9.12
N LEU A 13 47.55 31.67 9.63
CA LEU A 13 46.35 32.37 10.12
C LEU A 13 45.47 32.88 8.97
N LEU A 14 46.05 33.37 7.88
CA LEU A 14 45.30 33.91 6.74
C LEU A 14 44.51 32.84 5.98
N LYS A 15 44.91 31.57 6.07
CA LYS A 15 44.31 30.44 5.34
C LYS A 15 43.08 29.83 6.03
N GLY A 16 42.68 30.36 7.19
CA GLY A 16 41.64 29.80 8.06
C GLY A 16 40.39 30.66 8.23
N SER A 17 40.06 31.57 7.31
CA SER A 17 38.88 32.45 7.47
C SER A 17 38.21 32.86 6.14
N ASP A 18 36.87 32.79 6.17
CA ASP A 18 35.85 33.30 5.26
C ASP A 18 35.50 32.56 3.93
N PRO A 19 34.23 32.67 3.46
CA PRO A 19 33.52 31.62 2.71
C PRO A 19 32.98 32.08 1.33
N SER A 20 32.27 31.18 0.60
CA SER A 20 31.61 31.40 -0.73
C SER A 20 32.56 31.86 -1.87
N GLU A 21 32.46 31.54 -3.17
CA GLU A 21 31.65 30.70 -4.09
C GLU A 21 32.50 30.65 -5.41
N ASP A 22 32.44 29.70 -6.36
CA ASP A 22 31.70 28.43 -6.57
C ASP A 22 32.46 27.61 -7.68
N ALA A 23 31.94 26.44 -8.08
CA ALA A 23 32.18 25.68 -9.32
C ALA A 23 33.45 24.79 -9.43
N GLY A 24 33.24 23.47 -9.64
CA GLY A 24 34.21 22.60 -10.32
C GLY A 24 34.50 21.20 -9.76
N GLU A 25 33.48 20.33 -9.67
CA GLU A 25 33.53 18.85 -9.74
C GLU A 25 34.53 17.98 -8.92
N THR A 26 33.98 16.87 -8.41
CA THR A 26 34.61 15.56 -8.10
C THR A 26 35.10 15.27 -6.68
N GLN A 27 34.16 14.73 -5.88
CA GLN A 27 34.31 13.59 -4.96
C GLN A 27 35.61 13.43 -4.16
N GLN A 28 35.54 13.80 -2.88
CA GLN A 28 36.09 12.99 -1.78
C GLN A 28 35.22 13.24 -0.55
N VAL A 29 34.29 12.32 -0.29
CA VAL A 29 33.47 12.35 0.94
C VAL A 29 34.32 11.77 2.06
N SER A 30 34.49 12.54 3.14
CA SER A 30 35.16 12.09 4.36
C SER A 30 34.37 10.96 5.02
N GLU A 31 35.01 9.81 5.23
CA GLU A 31 34.52 8.78 6.15
C GLU A 31 34.63 9.30 7.59
N ASP A 32 33.61 10.01 8.05
CA ASP A 32 33.42 10.28 9.47
C ASP A 32 32.61 9.13 10.09
N TYR A 33 33.13 8.58 11.18
CA TYR A 33 32.62 7.35 11.80
C TYR A 33 31.30 7.60 12.55
N LEU A 34 30.17 7.25 11.95
CA LEU A 34 28.89 7.15 12.64
C LEU A 34 28.75 5.77 13.29
N GLU A 35 29.20 5.67 14.55
CA GLU A 35 29.02 4.52 15.43
C GLU A 35 27.67 4.60 16.17
N ASP A 36 26.56 4.50 15.43
CA ASP A 36 25.26 4.07 15.99
C ASP A 36 24.48 3.24 14.95
N GLY A 37 23.81 2.19 15.41
CA GLY A 37 23.20 1.13 14.59
C GLY A 37 21.87 1.51 13.93
N THR A 38 21.62 2.80 13.71
CA THR A 38 20.41 3.30 13.06
C THR A 38 20.58 3.32 11.55
N VAL A 39 20.03 2.30 10.87
CA VAL A 39 19.85 2.35 9.41
C VAL A 39 18.93 3.53 9.08
N GLU A 40 19.49 4.59 8.49
CA GLU A 40 18.71 5.75 8.06
C GLU A 40 17.70 5.34 6.99
N ILE A 41 16.41 5.45 7.32
CA ILE A 41 15.34 5.31 6.34
C ILE A 41 15.29 6.60 5.55
N VAL A 42 15.88 6.60 4.36
CA VAL A 42 15.55 7.62 3.35
C VAL A 42 14.09 7.40 2.94
N GLU A 43 13.20 8.23 3.47
CA GLU A 43 11.78 8.21 3.11
C GLU A 43 11.62 8.49 1.61
N GLN A 44 10.85 7.63 0.95
CA GLN A 44 10.63 7.60 -0.49
C GLN A 44 9.17 7.88 -0.86
N LEU A 45 8.25 7.87 0.10
CA LEU A 45 6.85 8.23 -0.02
C LEU A 45 6.55 9.48 0.78
N THR A 46 5.85 10.42 0.17
CA THR A 46 5.26 11.57 0.87
C THR A 46 4.09 11.12 1.76
N GLU A 47 3.77 11.91 2.79
CA GLU A 47 2.60 11.65 3.65
C GLU A 47 1.31 11.45 2.86
N LYS A 48 1.12 12.20 1.75
CA LYS A 48 -0.05 12.04 0.86
C LYS A 48 -0.09 10.69 0.16
N GLU A 49 1.07 10.14 -0.19
CA GLU A 49 1.16 8.79 -0.78
C GLU A 49 0.93 7.71 0.29
N LYS A 50 1.40 7.92 1.52
CA LYS A 50 1.10 7.04 2.67
C LYS A 50 -0.39 7.06 3.01
N ASP A 51 -1.04 8.22 3.03
CA ASP A 51 -2.50 8.37 3.20
C ASP A 51 -3.27 7.67 2.08
N ALA A 52 -2.86 7.86 0.82
CA ALA A 52 -3.46 7.18 -0.33
C ALA A 52 -3.36 5.66 -0.24
N LEU A 53 -2.22 5.11 0.20
CA LEU A 53 -2.07 3.68 0.47
C LEU A 53 -2.97 3.21 1.63
N GLY A 54 -3.17 4.05 2.64
CA GLY A 54 -4.08 3.78 3.75
C GLY A 54 -5.52 3.62 3.27
N GLU A 55 -5.96 4.49 2.36
CA GLU A 55 -7.31 4.45 1.78
C GLU A 55 -7.51 3.28 0.81
N ILE A 56 -6.52 3.01 -0.06
CA ILE A 56 -6.49 1.81 -0.92
C ILE A 56 -6.60 0.55 -0.04
N GLY A 57 -5.85 0.50 1.06
CA GLY A 57 -5.90 -0.57 2.05
C GLY A 57 -7.27 -0.70 2.71
N ASN A 58 -7.86 0.40 3.21
CA ASN A 58 -9.16 0.40 3.88
C ASN A 58 -10.26 -0.17 2.97
N ILE A 59 -10.33 0.28 1.72
CA ILE A 59 -11.37 -0.14 0.78
C ILE A 59 -11.15 -1.61 0.37
N SER A 60 -9.93 -1.98 -0.03
CA SER A 60 -9.63 -3.35 -0.50
C SER A 60 -9.75 -4.39 0.61
N MET A 61 -9.24 -4.11 1.82
CA MET A 61 -9.38 -5.02 2.96
C MET A 61 -10.77 -4.96 3.61
N GLY A 62 -11.54 -3.89 3.44
CA GLY A 62 -12.95 -3.84 3.82
C GLY A 62 -13.81 -4.85 3.03
N THR A 63 -13.56 -4.98 1.73
CA THR A 63 -14.13 -6.07 0.91
C THR A 63 -13.66 -7.45 1.40
N SER A 64 -12.36 -7.61 1.71
CA SER A 64 -11.81 -8.84 2.27
C SER A 64 -12.45 -9.27 3.59
N ALA A 65 -12.77 -8.32 4.49
CA ALA A 65 -13.49 -8.61 5.74
C ALA A 65 -14.88 -9.22 5.47
N THR A 66 -15.56 -8.79 4.40
CA THR A 66 -16.85 -9.37 3.99
C THR A 66 -16.70 -10.82 3.50
N THR A 67 -15.62 -11.13 2.78
CA THR A 67 -15.30 -12.49 2.36
C THR A 67 -14.95 -13.39 3.54
N LEU A 68 -14.12 -12.91 4.47
CA LEU A 68 -13.83 -13.67 5.70
C LEU A 68 -15.08 -13.87 6.57
N TYR A 69 -15.99 -12.88 6.67
CA TYR A 69 -17.28 -13.06 7.34
C TYR A 69 -18.08 -14.23 6.77
N ALA A 70 -18.13 -14.35 5.43
CA ALA A 70 -18.84 -15.44 4.77
C ALA A 70 -18.17 -16.82 4.99
N LEU A 71 -16.84 -16.86 5.17
CA LEU A 71 -16.08 -18.08 5.44
C LEU A 71 -16.14 -18.53 6.91
N LEU A 72 -16.08 -17.58 7.85
CA LEU A 72 -15.93 -17.86 9.29
C LEU A 72 -17.25 -17.87 10.04
N GLY A 73 -18.33 -17.32 9.46
CA GLY A 73 -19.62 -17.13 10.14
C GLY A 73 -19.59 -16.13 11.31
N GLN A 74 -18.45 -15.47 11.53
CA GLN A 74 -18.18 -14.51 12.60
C GLN A 74 -18.03 -13.11 12.03
N LYS A 75 -18.49 -12.08 12.75
CA LYS A 75 -18.32 -10.68 12.34
C LYS A 75 -16.83 -10.35 12.23
N VAL A 76 -16.36 -10.08 11.01
CA VAL A 76 -15.00 -9.60 10.75
C VAL A 76 -15.01 -8.10 10.52
N MET A 77 -14.06 -7.39 11.11
CA MET A 77 -13.74 -6.00 10.76
C MET A 77 -12.24 -5.89 10.49
N ILE A 78 -11.88 -5.22 9.40
CA ILE A 78 -10.50 -4.86 9.08
C ILE A 78 -10.46 -3.35 8.84
N THR A 79 -9.49 -2.67 9.45
CA THR A 79 -9.26 -1.22 9.29
C THR A 79 -7.76 -0.94 9.21
N THR A 80 -7.37 0.15 8.54
CA THR A 80 -5.95 0.52 8.35
C THR A 80 -5.50 1.60 9.35
N PRO A 81 -4.93 1.24 10.52
CA PRO A 81 -4.43 2.25 11.46
C PRO A 81 -3.19 3.00 10.97
N LYS A 82 -2.22 2.36 10.27
CA LYS A 82 -0.92 2.99 9.95
C LYS A 82 -0.25 2.46 8.67
N VAL A 83 0.31 3.37 7.88
CA VAL A 83 1.27 3.10 6.80
C VAL A 83 2.63 3.68 7.19
N GLN A 84 3.71 2.92 7.04
CA GLN A 84 5.07 3.37 7.31
C GLN A 84 6.06 2.79 6.30
N GLU A 85 7.14 3.52 6.02
CA GLU A 85 8.33 2.93 5.41
C GLU A 85 9.23 2.30 6.49
N THR A 86 9.92 1.23 6.13
CA THR A 86 10.77 0.46 7.04
C THR A 86 11.75 -0.41 6.23
N THR A 87 12.63 -1.15 6.91
CA THR A 87 13.58 -2.07 6.27
C THR A 87 13.31 -3.52 6.66
N TRP A 88 13.77 -4.47 5.84
CA TRP A 88 13.71 -5.90 6.17
C TRP A 88 14.33 -6.23 7.54
N GLU A 89 15.41 -5.54 7.92
CA GLU A 89 16.05 -5.71 9.23
C GLU A 89 15.16 -5.22 10.38
N GLN A 90 14.49 -4.08 10.22
CA GLN A 90 13.55 -3.53 11.20
C GLN A 90 12.30 -4.41 11.32
N LEU A 91 11.76 -4.90 10.20
CA LEU A 91 10.67 -5.86 10.17
C LEU A 91 11.01 -7.12 10.96
N GLY A 92 12.22 -7.67 10.80
CA GLY A 92 12.70 -8.85 11.54
C GLY A 92 12.76 -8.63 13.06
N LYS A 93 12.88 -7.37 13.53
CA LYS A 93 12.83 -6.98 14.94
C LYS A 93 11.41 -6.68 15.42
N MET A 94 10.48 -6.34 14.52
CA MET A 94 9.09 -6.01 14.82
C MET A 94 8.18 -7.24 14.96
N PHE A 95 8.47 -8.32 14.24
CA PHE A 95 7.62 -9.52 14.26
C PHE A 95 7.96 -10.46 15.43
N VAL A 96 6.98 -10.68 16.32
CA VAL A 96 7.04 -11.75 17.31
C VAL A 96 6.77 -13.08 16.62
N LYS A 97 7.70 -14.02 16.74
CA LYS A 97 7.60 -15.38 16.19
C LYS A 97 6.95 -16.33 17.19
N PRO A 98 6.26 -17.40 16.73
CA PRO A 98 6.04 -17.78 15.33
C PRO A 98 4.94 -16.96 14.64
N TYR A 99 5.05 -16.84 13.32
CA TYR A 99 4.05 -16.18 12.47
C TYR A 99 3.93 -16.87 11.10
N VAL A 100 2.78 -16.70 10.45
CA VAL A 100 2.55 -17.17 9.08
C VAL A 100 2.70 -16.00 8.12
N ALA A 101 3.48 -16.23 7.06
CA ALA A 101 3.64 -15.32 5.94
C ALA A 101 2.88 -15.86 4.72
N VAL A 102 2.18 -14.99 4.01
CA VAL A 102 1.36 -15.32 2.84
C VAL A 102 1.75 -14.39 1.70
N ARG A 103 2.42 -14.94 0.68
CA ARG A 103 2.94 -14.19 -0.48
C ARG A 103 2.00 -14.34 -1.67
N VAL A 104 1.60 -13.23 -2.27
CA VAL A 104 0.79 -13.16 -3.48
C VAL A 104 1.50 -12.28 -4.51
N GLN A 105 1.49 -12.70 -5.77
CA GLN A 105 1.96 -11.90 -6.91
C GLN A 105 0.76 -11.33 -7.66
N TYR A 106 0.75 -10.02 -7.92
CA TYR A 106 -0.14 -9.42 -8.92
C TYR A 106 0.45 -9.63 -10.31
N THR A 107 -0.36 -10.13 -11.25
CA THR A 107 0.09 -10.66 -12.57
C THR A 107 -0.55 -10.01 -13.78
N GLU A 108 -1.66 -9.29 -13.63
CA GLU A 108 -2.28 -8.48 -14.69
C GLU A 108 -2.73 -7.14 -14.09
N GLY A 109 -2.59 -6.06 -14.87
CA GLY A 109 -2.99 -4.70 -14.51
C GLY A 109 -2.16 -4.01 -13.43
N LEU A 110 -1.69 -4.75 -12.43
CA LEU A 110 -0.73 -4.39 -11.39
C LEU A 110 0.41 -5.41 -11.43
N GLU A 111 1.66 -4.98 -11.29
CA GLU A 111 2.82 -5.88 -11.29
C GLU A 111 3.66 -5.70 -10.01
N GLY A 112 3.47 -6.61 -9.06
CA GLY A 112 4.24 -6.59 -7.82
C GLY A 112 3.86 -7.66 -6.81
N LEU A 113 4.72 -7.86 -5.83
CA LEU A 113 4.51 -8.79 -4.73
C LEU A 113 3.81 -8.09 -3.56
N ASN A 114 2.95 -8.85 -2.89
CA ASN A 114 2.28 -8.50 -1.66
C ASN A 114 2.52 -9.63 -0.67
N LEU A 115 2.90 -9.27 0.56
CA LEU A 115 3.19 -10.21 1.63
C LEU A 115 2.37 -9.87 2.86
N LEU A 116 1.46 -10.75 3.25
CA LEU A 116 0.68 -10.64 4.48
C LEU A 116 1.32 -11.44 5.60
N ILE A 117 1.43 -10.86 6.79
CA ILE A 117 1.96 -11.49 8.00
C ILE A 117 0.85 -11.55 9.04
N LEU A 118 0.59 -12.75 9.56
CA LEU A 118 -0.41 -13.06 10.57
C LEU A 118 0.24 -13.82 11.74
N LYS A 119 -0.20 -13.59 12.99
CA LYS A 119 0.29 -14.37 14.14
C LYS A 119 -0.16 -15.82 14.03
N GLU A 120 0.63 -16.73 14.61
CA GLU A 120 0.26 -18.16 14.68
C GLU A 120 -1.09 -18.39 15.37
N GLU A 121 -1.36 -17.62 16.44
CA GLU A 121 -2.61 -17.67 17.23
C GLU A 121 -3.82 -17.28 16.38
N ASP A 122 -3.75 -16.16 15.66
CA ASP A 122 -4.84 -15.70 14.77
C ASP A 122 -5.15 -16.74 13.69
N VAL A 123 -4.12 -17.39 13.13
CA VAL A 123 -4.28 -18.45 12.13
C VAL A 123 -4.97 -19.69 12.71
N LYS A 124 -4.65 -20.10 13.94
CA LYS A 124 -5.33 -21.20 14.63
C LYS A 124 -6.83 -20.91 14.77
N VAL A 125 -7.19 -19.73 15.28
CA VAL A 125 -8.58 -19.31 15.46
C VAL A 125 -9.33 -19.26 14.11
N ILE A 126 -8.75 -18.63 13.09
CA ILE A 126 -9.36 -18.52 11.75
C ILE A 126 -9.60 -19.91 11.15
N THR A 127 -8.60 -20.80 11.21
CA THR A 127 -8.70 -22.11 10.55
C THR A 127 -9.65 -23.07 11.27
N ASP A 128 -9.78 -22.99 12.59
CA ASP A 128 -10.79 -23.75 13.34
C ASP A 128 -12.22 -23.31 13.00
N LEU A 129 -12.47 -22.00 12.94
CA LEU A 129 -13.76 -21.45 12.51
C LEU A 129 -14.14 -21.91 11.09
N MET A 130 -13.18 -21.95 10.15
CA MET A 130 -13.41 -22.52 8.80
C MET A 130 -13.76 -24.02 8.82
N MET A 131 -13.24 -24.77 9.79
CA MET A 131 -13.53 -26.19 9.98
C MET A 131 -14.83 -26.43 10.79
N GLY A 132 -15.51 -25.35 11.21
CA GLY A 132 -16.77 -25.41 11.96
C GLY A 132 -16.58 -25.59 13.47
N GLY A 133 -15.40 -25.30 14.00
CA GLY A 133 -15.10 -25.28 15.44
C GLY A 133 -15.57 -24.00 16.14
N ASP A 134 -15.06 -23.76 17.35
CA ASP A 134 -15.43 -22.62 18.20
C ASP A 134 -14.34 -21.53 18.32
N GLY A 135 -13.22 -21.70 17.60
CA GLY A 135 -12.08 -20.82 17.58
C GLY A 135 -10.89 -21.28 18.44
N HIS A 136 -10.99 -22.37 19.19
CA HIS A 136 -9.94 -22.80 20.13
C HIS A 136 -9.18 -24.05 19.65
N VAL A 137 -7.92 -23.87 19.23
CA VAL A 137 -7.02 -24.97 18.88
C VAL A 137 -5.90 -25.09 19.92
N GLU A 138 -5.79 -26.24 20.57
CA GLU A 138 -4.60 -26.60 21.35
C GLU A 138 -3.52 -27.23 20.44
N GLY A 139 -2.25 -26.90 20.69
CA GLY A 139 -1.10 -27.46 19.97
C GLY A 139 -0.49 -26.53 18.93
N GLU A 140 0.31 -27.10 18.02
CA GLU A 140 1.06 -26.41 16.96
C GLU A 140 0.25 -26.33 15.65
N LEU A 141 0.60 -25.41 14.75
CA LEU A 141 0.07 -25.43 13.39
C LEU A 141 0.43 -26.75 12.67
N THR A 142 -0.48 -27.18 11.78
CA THR A 142 -0.34 -28.41 10.99
C THR A 142 -0.48 -28.07 9.51
N GLU A 143 -0.09 -28.99 8.62
CA GLU A 143 -0.31 -28.86 7.17
C GLU A 143 -1.79 -28.59 6.81
N LEU A 144 -2.74 -29.09 7.62
CA LEU A 144 -4.17 -28.82 7.44
C LEU A 144 -4.49 -27.35 7.76
N HIS A 145 -3.96 -26.82 8.87
CA HIS A 145 -4.11 -25.40 9.21
C HIS A 145 -3.45 -24.50 8.13
N MET A 146 -2.24 -24.84 7.68
CA MET A 146 -1.55 -24.11 6.60
C MET A 146 -2.33 -24.13 5.28
N SER A 147 -2.95 -25.26 4.94
CA SER A 147 -3.82 -25.37 3.75
C SER A 147 -5.10 -24.55 3.90
N ALA A 148 -5.75 -24.60 5.06
CA ALA A 148 -6.99 -23.87 5.34
C ALA A 148 -6.77 -22.34 5.33
N ILE A 149 -5.70 -21.84 5.97
CA ILE A 149 -5.39 -20.40 5.93
C ILE A 149 -4.99 -19.96 4.52
N GLY A 150 -4.28 -20.81 3.76
CA GLY A 150 -3.99 -20.57 2.36
C GLY A 150 -5.26 -20.36 1.53
N GLU A 151 -6.30 -21.17 1.73
CA GLU A 151 -7.58 -21.05 1.03
C GLU A 151 -8.39 -19.82 1.48
N ALA A 152 -8.46 -19.53 2.79
CA ALA A 152 -9.09 -18.28 3.26
C ALA A 152 -8.39 -17.05 2.68
N MET A 153 -7.06 -17.03 2.67
CA MET A 153 -6.27 -15.92 2.14
C MET A 153 -6.36 -15.83 0.61
N ASN A 154 -6.49 -16.96 -0.10
CA ASN A 154 -6.74 -16.99 -1.54
C ASN A 154 -8.06 -16.27 -1.89
N GLN A 155 -9.15 -16.60 -1.20
CA GLN A 155 -10.44 -15.92 -1.38
C GLN A 155 -10.40 -14.46 -0.91
N MET A 156 -9.74 -14.20 0.23
CA MET A 156 -9.59 -12.87 0.81
C MET A 156 -8.86 -11.92 -0.14
N VAL A 157 -7.69 -12.31 -0.65
CA VAL A 157 -6.88 -11.48 -1.56
C VAL A 157 -7.49 -11.44 -2.97
N GLY A 158 -8.19 -12.49 -3.42
CA GLY A 158 -8.99 -12.45 -4.65
C GLY A 158 -10.10 -11.40 -4.61
N SER A 159 -10.79 -11.27 -3.46
CA SER A 159 -11.77 -10.20 -3.26
C SER A 159 -11.12 -8.80 -3.18
N ALA A 160 -9.94 -8.68 -2.57
CA ALA A 160 -9.15 -7.43 -2.59
C ALA A 160 -8.74 -7.05 -4.02
N ALA A 161 -8.26 -7.99 -4.84
CA ALA A 161 -7.90 -7.78 -6.24
C ALA A 161 -9.12 -7.35 -7.09
N THR A 162 -10.30 -7.89 -6.81
CA THR A 162 -11.57 -7.46 -7.45
C THR A 162 -11.94 -6.03 -7.05
N SER A 163 -11.74 -5.67 -5.79
CA SER A 163 -11.95 -4.31 -5.26
C SER A 163 -10.97 -3.31 -5.89
N LEU A 164 -9.68 -3.66 -5.97
CA LEU A 164 -8.65 -2.88 -6.68
C LEU A 164 -8.93 -2.78 -8.18
N SER A 165 -9.48 -3.82 -8.81
CA SER A 165 -9.88 -3.77 -10.22
C SER A 165 -10.94 -2.71 -10.47
N SER A 166 -11.92 -2.62 -9.55
CA SER A 166 -13.00 -1.64 -9.61
C SER A 166 -12.49 -0.23 -9.32
N MET A 167 -11.61 -0.07 -8.32
CA MET A 167 -11.02 1.20 -7.91
C MET A 167 -10.11 1.83 -8.99
N PHE A 168 -9.40 1.00 -9.76
CA PHE A 168 -8.46 1.45 -10.79
C PHE A 168 -9.01 1.32 -12.22
N GLU A 169 -10.30 0.97 -12.38
CA GLU A 169 -10.98 0.68 -13.66
C GLU A 169 -10.17 -0.20 -14.64
N LYS A 170 -9.41 -1.15 -14.10
CA LYS A 170 -8.56 -2.06 -14.87
C LYS A 170 -8.68 -3.46 -14.30
N ARG A 171 -8.49 -4.49 -15.13
CA ARG A 171 -8.45 -5.86 -14.65
C ARG A 171 -7.20 -6.08 -13.79
N VAL A 172 -7.38 -6.63 -12.60
CA VAL A 172 -6.29 -7.01 -11.68
C VAL A 172 -6.37 -8.49 -11.37
N ASP A 173 -5.44 -9.28 -11.90
CA ASP A 173 -5.32 -10.72 -11.63
C ASP A 173 -4.15 -10.99 -10.67
N ILE A 174 -4.25 -12.10 -9.92
CA ILE A 174 -3.26 -12.54 -8.93
C ILE A 174 -2.86 -14.01 -9.12
N SER A 175 -1.67 -14.36 -8.65
CA SER A 175 -1.28 -15.76 -8.44
C SER A 175 -2.03 -16.38 -7.25
N PRO A 176 -2.14 -17.71 -7.18
CA PRO A 176 -2.41 -18.39 -5.91
C PRO A 176 -1.41 -17.94 -4.82
N PRO A 177 -1.83 -17.87 -3.55
CA PRO A 177 -0.93 -17.53 -2.45
C PRO A 177 0.05 -18.67 -2.13
N ASP A 178 1.27 -18.31 -1.78
CA ASP A 178 2.25 -19.20 -1.15
C ASP A 178 2.29 -18.92 0.36
N THR A 179 2.05 -19.94 1.19
CA THR A 179 2.04 -19.81 2.64
C THR A 179 3.32 -20.39 3.25
N THR A 180 3.87 -19.74 4.27
CA THR A 180 5.09 -20.19 4.94
C THR A 180 5.01 -19.89 6.43
N LEU A 181 5.22 -20.90 7.27
CA LEU A 181 5.41 -20.74 8.71
C LEU A 181 6.85 -20.28 8.99
N ILE A 182 6.99 -19.20 9.75
CA ILE A 182 8.26 -18.64 10.19
C ILE A 182 8.37 -18.81 11.70
N ASP A 183 9.26 -19.73 12.09
CA ASP A 183 9.58 -20.06 13.48
C ASP A 183 10.74 -19.22 14.04
N SER A 184 11.04 -19.45 15.33
CA SER A 184 12.17 -18.84 16.04
C SER A 184 13.53 -18.99 15.33
N GLY A 185 13.75 -20.11 14.63
CA GLY A 185 15.02 -20.42 13.95
C GLY A 185 15.11 -19.89 12.50
N SER A 186 14.00 -19.45 11.92
CA SER A 186 13.91 -19.05 10.51
C SER A 186 14.40 -17.62 10.27
N ASP A 187 15.18 -17.39 9.21
CA ASP A 187 15.55 -16.04 8.79
C ASP A 187 14.36 -15.30 8.12
N ILE A 188 14.30 -13.98 8.27
CA ILE A 188 13.33 -13.14 7.55
C ILE A 188 13.61 -13.12 6.03
N ASP A 189 14.85 -13.36 5.61
CA ASP A 189 15.18 -13.49 4.18
C ASP A 189 14.39 -14.64 3.49
N ARG A 190 13.82 -15.61 4.24
CA ARG A 190 12.92 -16.65 3.69
C ARG A 190 11.62 -16.10 3.10
N ILE A 191 11.16 -14.92 3.53
CA ILE A 191 9.90 -14.30 3.11
C ILE A 191 10.13 -12.99 2.35
N ARG A 192 11.39 -12.67 2.05
CA ARG A 192 11.78 -11.45 1.37
C ARG A 192 11.23 -11.41 -0.06
N ILE A 193 10.50 -10.35 -0.38
CA ILE A 193 9.83 -10.18 -1.69
C ILE A 193 10.57 -9.22 -2.63
N ASP A 194 11.61 -8.51 -2.18
CA ASP A 194 12.44 -7.69 -3.05
C ASP A 194 13.91 -7.62 -2.62
N ASN A 195 14.77 -7.26 -3.57
CA ASN A 195 16.21 -7.09 -3.34
C ASN A 195 16.57 -5.72 -2.76
N LYS A 196 15.58 -4.84 -2.52
CA LYS A 196 15.81 -3.51 -1.94
C LYS A 196 15.90 -3.61 -0.42
N SER A 197 16.45 -2.58 0.21
CA SER A 197 16.52 -2.48 1.68
C SER A 197 15.21 -2.00 2.29
N ASN A 198 14.53 -1.05 1.62
CA ASN A 198 13.36 -0.35 2.14
C ASN A 198 12.07 -0.89 1.49
N VAL A 199 11.05 -1.09 2.31
CA VAL A 199 9.71 -1.58 1.96
C VAL A 199 8.65 -0.77 2.69
N VAL A 200 7.40 -0.83 2.21
CA VAL A 200 6.26 -0.21 2.87
C VAL A 200 5.54 -1.26 3.72
N ALA A 201 5.35 -0.97 5.00
CA ALA A 201 4.55 -1.76 5.91
C ALA A 201 3.22 -1.05 6.20
N VAL A 202 2.11 -1.69 5.84
CA VAL A 202 0.76 -1.28 6.19
C VAL A 202 0.27 -2.18 7.31
N ARG A 203 -0.04 -1.62 8.48
CA ARG A 203 -0.70 -2.35 9.57
C ARG A 203 -2.20 -2.23 9.42
N PHE A 204 -2.88 -3.36 9.55
CA PHE A 204 -4.33 -3.49 9.58
C PHE A 204 -4.76 -4.03 10.95
N SER A 205 -5.67 -3.35 11.65
CA SER A 205 -6.35 -3.93 12.81
C SER A 205 -7.37 -4.95 12.31
N LEU A 206 -7.30 -6.17 12.85
CA LEU A 206 -8.19 -7.29 12.57
C LEU A 206 -9.02 -7.59 13.82
N GLN A 207 -10.34 -7.60 13.68
CA GLN A 207 -11.26 -8.10 14.70
C GLN A 207 -12.14 -9.21 14.12
N VAL A 208 -12.27 -10.34 14.85
CA VAL A 208 -13.13 -11.47 14.47
C VAL A 208 -13.95 -11.90 15.68
N GLY A 209 -15.24 -11.55 15.68
CA GLY A 209 -16.14 -11.75 16.81
C GLY A 209 -15.55 -11.15 18.09
N ASP A 210 -15.59 -11.93 19.18
CA ASP A 210 -14.88 -11.66 20.43
C ASP A 210 -13.59 -12.51 20.58
N LEU A 211 -13.16 -13.19 19.51
CA LEU A 211 -12.08 -14.19 19.51
C LEU A 211 -10.72 -13.61 19.10
N ILE A 212 -10.71 -12.63 18.18
CA ILE A 212 -9.49 -11.97 17.71
C ILE A 212 -9.65 -10.46 17.87
N ASP A 213 -8.65 -9.82 18.48
CA ASP A 213 -8.37 -8.39 18.43
C ASP A 213 -6.85 -8.23 18.24
N SER A 214 -6.42 -8.12 16.98
CA SER A 214 -5.03 -8.31 16.56
C SER A 214 -4.64 -7.39 15.38
N GLU A 215 -3.44 -7.56 14.83
CA GLU A 215 -2.96 -6.84 13.65
C GLU A 215 -2.50 -7.83 12.56
N ILE A 216 -2.96 -7.62 11.33
CA ILE A 216 -2.33 -8.16 10.10
C ILE A 216 -1.36 -7.10 9.58
N MET A 217 -0.16 -7.50 9.15
CA MET A 217 0.77 -6.57 8.48
C MET A 217 0.94 -6.95 7.01
N GLN A 218 0.76 -5.98 6.12
CA GLN A 218 1.01 -6.11 4.69
C GLN A 218 2.32 -5.41 4.33
N ILE A 219 3.24 -6.12 3.71
CA ILE A 219 4.50 -5.59 3.19
C ILE A 219 4.41 -5.48 1.67
N LEU A 220 4.77 -4.31 1.13
CA LEU A 220 4.82 -3.99 -0.29
C LEU A 220 6.22 -3.46 -0.67
N PRO A 221 6.78 -3.84 -1.83
CA PRO A 221 7.93 -3.15 -2.40
C PRO A 221 7.58 -1.68 -2.67
N ILE A 222 8.49 -0.74 -2.42
CA ILE A 222 8.21 0.70 -2.56
C ILE A 222 7.75 1.07 -3.97
N ASP A 223 8.33 0.46 -5.01
CA ASP A 223 7.95 0.74 -6.40
C ASP A 223 6.50 0.33 -6.68
N PHE A 224 6.07 -0.79 -6.10
CA PHE A 224 4.70 -1.29 -6.24
C PHE A 224 3.69 -0.42 -5.47
N ALA A 225 4.07 0.03 -4.27
CA ALA A 225 3.28 0.98 -3.50
C ALA A 225 3.10 2.32 -4.25
N ARG A 226 4.17 2.86 -4.86
CA ARG A 226 4.09 4.03 -5.76
C ARG A 226 3.19 3.79 -6.96
N GLU A 227 3.24 2.59 -7.54
CA GLU A 227 2.36 2.22 -8.67
C GLU A 227 0.89 2.26 -8.25
N MET A 228 0.53 1.66 -7.11
CA MET A 228 -0.83 1.70 -6.55
C MET A 228 -1.34 3.14 -6.35
N VAL A 229 -0.52 4.01 -5.75
CA VAL A 229 -0.90 5.43 -5.55
C VAL A 229 -1.04 6.19 -6.86
N LYS A 230 -0.14 5.96 -7.82
CA LYS A 230 -0.23 6.56 -9.16
C LYS A 230 -1.54 6.18 -9.86
N ASN A 231 -1.97 4.92 -9.75
CA ASN A 231 -3.24 4.46 -10.32
C ASN A 231 -4.44 5.15 -9.64
N LEU A 232 -4.43 5.28 -8.30
CA LEU A 232 -5.48 6.01 -7.57
C LEU A 232 -5.58 7.47 -8.05
N TYR A 233 -4.46 8.19 -8.16
CA TYR A 233 -4.47 9.59 -8.60
C TYR A 233 -4.76 9.76 -10.10
N ALA A 234 -4.45 8.77 -10.94
CA ALA A 234 -4.85 8.78 -12.36
C ALA A 234 -6.37 8.71 -12.51
N HIS A 235 -7.06 7.98 -11.63
CA HIS A 235 -8.52 7.84 -11.67
C HIS A 235 -9.26 8.94 -10.88
N ASN A 236 -8.70 9.41 -9.76
CA ASN A 236 -9.27 10.53 -8.98
C ASN A 236 -9.10 11.92 -9.64
N GLN A 237 -8.40 12.01 -10.77
CA GLN A 237 -8.39 13.21 -11.62
C GLN A 237 -9.71 13.31 -12.41
N VAL A 238 -10.72 13.87 -11.75
CA VAL A 238 -11.90 14.42 -12.44
C VAL A 238 -11.40 15.39 -13.52
N PRO A 239 -11.79 15.24 -14.80
CA PRO A 239 -11.50 16.24 -15.82
C PRO A 239 -12.16 17.57 -15.41
N ASP A 240 -11.35 18.58 -15.13
CA ASP A 240 -11.84 19.92 -14.83
C ASP A 240 -12.63 20.45 -16.05
N PRO A 241 -13.93 20.76 -15.92
CA PRO A 241 -14.74 21.26 -17.03
C PRO A 241 -14.30 22.63 -17.56
N GLU A 242 -13.46 23.39 -16.84
CA GLU A 242 -13.18 24.80 -17.12
C GLU A 242 -11.95 25.06 -18.02
N LEU A 243 -11.47 24.06 -18.77
CA LEU A 243 -10.44 24.24 -19.82
C LEU A 243 -10.91 23.85 -21.23
N ASN A 244 -12.12 24.30 -21.61
CA ASN A 244 -12.49 24.42 -23.02
C ASN A 244 -13.16 25.77 -23.35
N SER A 245 -12.49 26.87 -23.03
CA SER A 245 -12.78 28.19 -23.59
C SER A 245 -12.27 28.30 -25.04
N GLY A 246 -12.73 27.39 -25.91
CA GLY A 246 -12.41 27.32 -27.33
C GLY A 246 -13.55 27.87 -28.18
N GLU A 247 -13.43 29.14 -28.56
CA GLU A 247 -14.13 29.86 -29.65
C GLU A 247 -15.46 29.28 -30.17
N ILE A 248 -16.58 29.92 -29.79
CA ILE A 248 -17.86 29.78 -30.49
C ILE A 248 -17.75 30.53 -31.83
N PRO A 249 -17.94 29.88 -33.00
CA PRO A 249 -18.02 30.62 -34.26
C PRO A 249 -19.33 31.39 -34.35
N GLU A 250 -19.27 32.70 -34.59
CA GLU A 250 -20.46 33.51 -34.86
C GLU A 250 -21.16 33.02 -36.13
N MET A 251 -22.32 32.38 -35.99
CA MET A 251 -23.22 32.11 -37.12
C MET A 251 -24.03 33.37 -37.45
N SER A 252 -23.81 33.88 -38.65
CA SER A 252 -24.43 35.09 -39.20
C SER A 252 -25.95 35.07 -39.19
N GLU A 253 -26.57 36.15 -38.73
CA GLU A 253 -28.01 36.39 -38.87
C GLU A 253 -28.45 36.45 -40.34
N GLY A 254 -29.57 35.81 -40.67
CA GLY A 254 -30.07 35.83 -42.05
C GLY A 254 -31.42 35.14 -42.30
N LEU A 255 -32.52 35.78 -41.88
CA LEU A 255 -33.91 35.53 -42.34
C LEU A 255 -34.50 34.14 -41.94
N GLN A 256 -35.81 33.93 -41.75
CA GLN A 256 -36.98 34.75 -42.00
C GLN A 256 -38.15 34.32 -41.07
N GLN A 257 -39.08 35.23 -40.75
CA GLN A 257 -40.28 34.92 -39.97
C GLN A 257 -41.33 34.17 -40.81
N THR A 258 -41.94 33.10 -40.28
CA THR A 258 -43.36 32.80 -40.55
C THR A 258 -44.03 31.84 -39.54
N ALA A 259 -45.23 32.25 -39.09
CA ALA A 259 -46.41 31.42 -38.77
C ALA A 259 -46.36 30.34 -37.66
N VAL A 260 -46.89 30.75 -36.50
CA VAL A 260 -47.75 29.94 -35.60
C VAL A 260 -48.81 29.13 -36.36
N ASN A 261 -49.08 27.85 -36.01
CA ASN A 261 -50.36 27.37 -35.43
C ASN A 261 -50.46 25.80 -35.33
N GLN A 262 -51.47 25.32 -34.57
CA GLN A 262 -52.00 23.94 -34.40
C GLN A 262 -51.18 23.01 -33.47
N GLN A 263 -51.57 22.70 -32.23
CA GLN A 263 -52.80 22.15 -31.62
C GLN A 263 -53.11 20.65 -31.86
N TYR A 264 -53.07 19.91 -30.74
CA TYR A 264 -53.81 18.68 -30.38
C TYR A 264 -53.86 17.47 -31.35
N GLN A 265 -53.30 16.35 -30.88
CA GLN A 265 -54.00 15.06 -30.87
C GLN A 265 -53.45 14.10 -29.80
N GLN A 266 -54.32 13.58 -28.95
CA GLN A 266 -54.08 12.38 -28.13
C GLN A 266 -54.46 11.13 -28.96
N PRO A 267 -53.74 10.00 -28.82
CA PRO A 267 -54.28 8.69 -29.15
C PRO A 267 -55.18 8.20 -28.00
N SER A 268 -56.37 7.71 -28.34
CA SER A 268 -57.29 7.06 -27.42
C SER A 268 -57.07 5.55 -27.40
N ASP A 269 -56.68 4.98 -26.26
CA ASP A 269 -56.70 3.52 -26.09
C ASP A 269 -58.12 3.03 -25.83
N GLY A 270 -58.61 2.21 -26.75
CA GLY A 270 -59.90 1.53 -26.67
C GLY A 270 -59.76 0.19 -25.94
N GLN A 271 -60.69 -0.08 -25.02
CA GLN A 271 -60.82 -1.35 -24.29
C GLN A 271 -61.15 -2.51 -25.24
N PHE A 272 -60.67 -3.72 -24.92
CA PHE A 272 -61.51 -4.88 -24.57
C PHE A 272 -60.68 -5.91 -23.78
#